data_AF-A0A847PVR4-F1
#
_entry.id   AF-A0A847PVR4-F1
#
_cell.length_a   1.000
_cell.length_b   1.000
_cell.length_c   1.000
_cell.angle_alpha   90.00
_cell.angle_beta   90.00
_cell.angle_gamma   90.00
#
_symmetry.space_group_name_H-M   'P 1'
#
loop_
_entity.id
_entity.type
_entity.pdbx_description
1 polymer ?
#
loop_
_entity_poly.entity_id
_entity_poly.type
_entity_poly.pdbx_seq_one_letter_code
_entity_poly.pdbx_strand_id
1 'polypeptide(L)'
;MKFDEKTLIKKDQDSKYSSDKNNQLKREKEKANGCPHFCLLEFKNKGENWRYPTEKEIDILTNVAYSHSDITPIPSVPKAARNLNVENFDAFVEYLDSCYNSIEIRNKKCIMGYIPAVATLFSRELINYYLDKGINAYYVDFDSSMITSRIDMLNAMKRELAKRGYEENHLFHFVNVSYGKSINDQKVLSARDILGFGYGLDSLGGIHSGPKRSPEFYEKLKAMKNISRNTKRLLNVDDYGYYRFDSVKDNLESIYPADALISITDLNIGTESRLEKYLKIVNLQQQCIEADKLAQVTTEEPAKSLEYFKSKKNVLKNDLKYLSKSGN
;
A
#
# COMPACT_ATOMS: atom_id res chain seq x y z
N MET A 1 -5.10 -8.60 5.63
CA MET A 1 -5.30 -10.07 5.85
C MET A 1 -5.99 -10.65 4.62
N LYS A 2 -5.84 -11.95 4.33
CA LYS A 2 -6.38 -12.57 3.10
C LYS A 2 -7.32 -13.71 3.47
N PHE A 3 -8.50 -13.75 2.85
CA PHE A 3 -9.51 -14.78 3.02
C PHE A 3 -9.92 -15.35 1.67
N ASP A 4 -10.00 -16.66 1.56
CA ASP A 4 -10.70 -17.37 0.49
C ASP A 4 -12.02 -17.97 1.01
N GLU A 5 -12.84 -18.49 0.10
CA GLU A 5 -14.11 -19.16 0.40
C GLU A 5 -14.01 -20.19 1.54
N LYS A 6 -12.99 -21.07 1.50
CA LYS A 6 -12.80 -22.10 2.53
C LYS A 6 -12.48 -21.48 3.89
N THR A 7 -11.65 -20.44 3.93
CA THR A 7 -11.33 -19.74 5.17
C THR A 7 -12.47 -18.88 5.70
N LEU A 8 -13.35 -18.37 4.84
CA LEU A 8 -14.57 -17.65 5.27
C LEU A 8 -15.59 -18.62 5.87
N ILE A 9 -15.81 -19.78 5.25
CA ILE A 9 -16.65 -20.85 5.81
C ILE A 9 -16.12 -21.26 7.19
N LYS A 10 -14.80 -21.47 7.34
CA LYS A 10 -14.19 -21.74 8.65
C LYS A 10 -14.36 -20.57 9.62
N LYS A 11 -14.25 -19.33 9.17
CA LYS A 11 -14.43 -18.14 10.03
C LYS A 11 -15.84 -18.06 10.60
N ASP A 12 -16.84 -18.51 9.84
CA ASP A 12 -18.25 -18.53 10.21
C ASP A 12 -18.61 -19.74 11.10
N GLN A 13 -18.12 -20.94 10.74
CA GLN A 13 -18.60 -22.20 11.32
C GLN A 13 -17.67 -22.80 12.39
N ASP A 14 -16.37 -22.52 12.34
CA ASP A 14 -15.39 -23.06 13.30
C ASP A 14 -15.05 -21.99 14.35
N SER A 15 -15.63 -22.16 15.54
CA SER A 15 -15.48 -21.22 16.67
C SER A 15 -14.03 -21.07 17.11
N LYS A 16 -13.22 -22.15 17.05
CA LYS A 16 -11.80 -22.11 17.39
C LYS A 16 -11.03 -21.32 16.35
N TYR A 17 -11.21 -21.62 15.07
CA TYR A 17 -10.58 -20.86 13.98
C TYR A 17 -10.95 -19.37 14.04
N SER A 18 -12.21 -19.07 14.33
CA SER A 18 -12.72 -17.70 14.48
C SER A 18 -12.07 -16.96 15.65
N SER A 19 -11.99 -17.60 16.82
CA SER A 19 -11.33 -17.07 18.01
C SER A 19 -9.84 -16.84 17.77
N ASP A 20 -9.14 -17.81 17.19
CA ASP A 20 -7.70 -17.70 16.88
C ASP A 20 -7.41 -16.52 15.95
N LYS A 21 -8.25 -16.32 14.92
CA LYS A 21 -8.13 -15.16 14.01
C LYS A 21 -8.41 -13.83 14.69
N ASN A 22 -9.45 -13.77 15.52
CA ASN A 22 -9.76 -12.56 16.28
C ASN A 22 -8.64 -12.21 17.27
N ASN A 23 -8.08 -13.20 17.96
CA ASN A 23 -6.96 -13.03 18.88
C ASN A 23 -5.70 -12.58 18.15
N GLN A 24 -5.43 -13.13 16.96
CA GLN A 24 -4.33 -12.69 16.11
C GLN A 24 -4.48 -11.19 15.78
N LEU A 25 -5.66 -10.78 15.28
CA LEU A 25 -5.92 -9.38 14.93
C LEU A 25 -5.84 -8.44 16.13
N LYS A 26 -6.40 -8.85 17.28
CA LYS A 26 -6.31 -8.09 18.53
C LYS A 26 -4.86 -7.84 18.94
N ARG A 27 -4.00 -8.86 18.89
CA ARG A 27 -2.56 -8.72 19.19
C ARG A 27 -1.86 -7.78 18.22
N GLU A 28 -2.20 -7.81 16.93
CA GLU A 28 -1.63 -6.87 15.96
C GLU A 28 -2.10 -5.42 16.23
N LYS A 29 -3.35 -5.22 16.66
CA LYS A 29 -3.85 -3.91 17.08
C LYS A 29 -3.15 -3.41 18.35
N GLU A 30 -2.94 -4.28 19.34
CA GLU A 30 -2.24 -3.92 20.59
C GLU A 30 -0.79 -3.48 20.33
N LYS A 31 -0.10 -4.09 19.36
CA LYS A 31 1.25 -3.67 18.94
C LYS A 31 1.30 -2.28 18.32
N ALA A 32 0.17 -1.75 17.84
CA ALA A 32 0.10 -0.42 17.25
C ALA A 32 0.11 0.70 18.31
N ASN A 33 0.19 0.38 19.61
CA ASN A 33 0.39 1.34 20.71
C ASN A 33 -0.56 2.55 20.69
N GLY A 34 -1.84 2.35 20.35
CA GLY A 34 -2.85 3.41 20.32
C GLY A 34 -2.88 4.23 19.04
N CYS A 35 -2.05 3.93 18.04
CA CYS A 35 -2.17 4.53 16.70
C CYS A 35 -3.43 4.04 15.98
N PRO A 36 -4.02 4.86 15.08
CA PRO A 36 -5.10 4.43 14.21
C PRO A 36 -4.74 3.15 13.44
N HIS A 37 -5.66 2.20 13.40
CA HIS A 37 -5.45 0.88 12.80
C HIS A 37 -6.44 0.61 11.66
N PHE A 38 -5.91 0.18 10.52
CA PHE A 38 -6.69 -0.26 9.36
C PHE A 38 -6.53 -1.76 9.13
N CYS A 39 -7.61 -2.53 9.29
CA CYS A 39 -7.64 -3.95 8.97
C CYS A 39 -8.06 -4.15 7.50
N LEU A 40 -7.11 -3.94 6.58
CA LEU A 40 -7.35 -4.16 5.16
C LEU A 40 -7.50 -5.66 4.87
N LEU A 41 -8.68 -6.07 4.39
CA LEU A 41 -8.98 -7.45 4.05
C LEU A 41 -8.97 -7.65 2.54
N GLU A 42 -8.46 -8.79 2.08
CA GLU A 42 -8.46 -9.19 0.68
C GLU A 42 -9.26 -10.47 0.52
N PHE A 43 -10.24 -10.45 -0.37
CA PHE A 43 -10.89 -11.67 -0.84
C PHE A 43 -10.07 -12.31 -1.97
N LYS A 44 -9.62 -13.54 -1.72
CA LYS A 44 -8.85 -14.37 -2.62
C LYS A 44 -9.69 -15.49 -3.18
N ASN A 45 -10.05 -15.37 -4.45
CA ASN A 45 -10.55 -16.52 -5.18
C ASN A 45 -9.38 -17.46 -5.57
N LYS A 46 -9.50 -18.74 -5.21
CA LYS A 46 -8.53 -19.81 -5.55
C LYS A 46 -8.82 -20.50 -6.89
N GLY A 47 -10.00 -20.32 -7.47
CA GLY A 47 -10.38 -20.92 -8.77
C GLY A 47 -9.82 -20.19 -9.99
N GLU A 48 -9.98 -20.82 -11.17
CA GLU A 48 -9.59 -20.29 -12.48
C GLU A 48 -10.42 -19.06 -12.88
N ASN A 49 -11.72 -19.06 -12.53
CA ASN A 49 -12.62 -17.94 -12.76
C ASN A 49 -12.63 -17.02 -11.54
N TRP A 50 -12.35 -15.74 -11.72
CA TRP A 50 -12.52 -14.73 -10.67
C TRP A 50 -14.01 -14.49 -10.41
N ARG A 51 -14.36 -14.13 -9.16
CA ARG A 51 -15.72 -13.78 -8.75
C ARG A 51 -15.67 -12.76 -7.61
N TYR A 52 -16.75 -12.02 -7.43
CA TYR A 52 -16.98 -11.23 -6.22
C TYR A 52 -17.41 -12.15 -5.05
N PRO A 53 -17.18 -11.75 -3.79
CA PRO A 53 -17.71 -12.46 -2.64
C PRO A 53 -19.25 -12.42 -2.66
N THR A 54 -19.90 -13.48 -2.14
CA THR A 54 -21.35 -13.50 -1.94
C THR A 54 -21.77 -12.58 -0.79
N GLU A 55 -23.05 -12.24 -0.65
CA GLU A 55 -23.55 -11.39 0.45
C GLU A 55 -23.09 -11.89 1.84
N LYS A 56 -23.21 -13.19 2.09
CA LYS A 56 -22.76 -13.80 3.36
C LYS A 56 -21.24 -13.66 3.55
N GLU A 57 -20.46 -13.82 2.49
CA GLU A 57 -19.00 -13.61 2.54
C GLU A 57 -18.64 -12.14 2.77
N ILE A 58 -19.38 -11.21 2.16
CA ILE A 58 -19.26 -9.77 2.39
C ILE A 58 -19.51 -9.46 3.87
N ASP A 59 -20.61 -9.95 4.45
CA ASP A 59 -20.91 -9.72 5.86
C ASP A 59 -19.81 -10.22 6.80
N ILE A 60 -19.21 -11.38 6.52
CA ILE A 60 -18.09 -11.87 7.33
C ILE A 60 -16.88 -10.92 7.20
N LEU A 61 -16.54 -10.51 5.98
CA LEU A 61 -15.40 -9.63 5.73
C LEU A 61 -15.61 -8.24 6.36
N THR A 62 -16.74 -7.59 6.10
CA THR A 62 -17.07 -6.25 6.63
C THR A 62 -17.13 -6.27 8.15
N ASN A 63 -17.68 -7.32 8.77
CA ASN A 63 -17.69 -7.46 10.24
C ASN A 63 -16.29 -7.61 10.83
N VAL A 64 -15.39 -8.36 10.18
CA VAL A 64 -14.00 -8.47 10.62
C VAL A 64 -13.29 -7.12 10.47
N ALA A 65 -13.46 -6.44 9.33
CA ALA A 65 -12.89 -5.11 9.10
C ALA A 65 -13.40 -4.10 10.15
N TYR A 66 -14.71 -4.06 10.40
CA TYR A 66 -15.35 -3.20 11.39
C TYR A 66 -14.83 -3.47 12.81
N SER A 67 -14.69 -4.74 13.20
CA SER A 67 -14.30 -5.11 14.57
C SER A 67 -12.85 -4.74 14.88
N HIS A 68 -11.98 -4.78 13.88
CA HIS A 68 -10.53 -4.67 14.07
C HIS A 68 -9.93 -3.39 13.49
N SER A 69 -10.73 -2.49 12.93
CA SER A 69 -10.27 -1.19 12.40
C SER A 69 -10.94 -0.02 13.09
N ASP A 70 -10.30 1.15 13.06
CA ASP A 70 -10.90 2.39 13.56
C ASP A 70 -11.74 3.10 12.49
N ILE A 71 -11.39 2.94 11.22
CA ILE A 71 -12.22 3.24 10.02
C ILE A 71 -12.52 1.90 9.34
N THR A 72 -13.73 1.66 8.83
CA THR A 72 -14.11 0.37 8.24
C THR A 72 -13.75 0.32 6.74
N PRO A 73 -12.67 -0.37 6.33
CA PRO A 73 -12.35 -0.50 4.91
C PRO A 73 -13.30 -1.46 4.21
N ILE A 74 -13.74 -1.08 3.01
CA ILE A 74 -14.34 -2.01 2.06
C ILE A 74 -13.28 -3.08 1.72
N PRO A 75 -13.58 -4.39 1.75
CA PRO A 75 -12.59 -5.41 1.40
C PRO A 75 -12.08 -5.28 -0.05
N SER A 76 -10.84 -5.66 -0.31
CA SER A 76 -10.27 -5.64 -1.66
C SER A 76 -10.56 -6.93 -2.41
N VAL A 77 -10.74 -6.81 -3.73
CA VAL A 77 -10.90 -7.92 -4.68
C VAL A 77 -9.89 -7.83 -5.82
N PRO A 78 -8.56 -7.89 -5.56
CA PRO A 78 -7.54 -7.48 -6.54
C PRO A 78 -7.59 -8.29 -7.85
N LYS A 79 -7.94 -9.58 -7.79
CA LYS A 79 -8.06 -10.42 -9.00
C LYS A 79 -9.20 -9.98 -9.92
N ALA A 80 -10.37 -9.65 -9.36
CA ALA A 80 -11.50 -9.15 -10.13
C ALA A 80 -11.18 -7.74 -10.66
N ALA A 81 -10.65 -6.89 -9.78
CA ALA A 81 -10.33 -5.50 -10.10
C ALA A 81 -9.30 -5.32 -11.22
N ARG A 82 -8.37 -6.27 -11.40
CA ARG A 82 -7.38 -6.25 -12.49
C ARG A 82 -8.00 -6.39 -13.88
N ASN A 83 -9.15 -7.05 -13.97
CA ASN A 83 -9.82 -7.33 -15.23
C ASN A 83 -10.95 -6.34 -15.49
N LEU A 84 -10.98 -5.21 -14.76
CA LEU A 84 -12.02 -4.20 -14.93
C LEU A 84 -11.95 -3.57 -16.32
N ASN A 85 -13.11 -3.55 -16.96
CA ASN A 85 -13.38 -2.97 -18.27
C ASN A 85 -14.81 -2.41 -18.26
N VAL A 86 -15.23 -1.84 -19.38
CA VAL A 86 -16.55 -1.19 -19.48
C VAL A 86 -17.70 -2.18 -19.25
N GLU A 87 -17.52 -3.46 -19.62
CA GLU A 87 -18.56 -4.49 -19.55
C GLU A 87 -18.80 -5.01 -18.13
N ASN A 88 -17.81 -4.91 -17.24
CA ASN A 88 -17.88 -5.47 -15.88
C ASN A 88 -17.71 -4.44 -14.77
N PHE A 89 -17.62 -3.15 -15.11
CA PHE A 89 -17.49 -2.08 -14.14
C PHE A 89 -18.74 -1.95 -13.27
N ASP A 90 -19.94 -2.09 -13.85
CA ASP A 90 -21.20 -2.04 -13.09
C ASP A 90 -21.25 -3.14 -12.02
N ALA A 91 -20.83 -4.37 -12.34
CA ALA A 91 -20.74 -5.46 -11.38
C ALA A 91 -19.72 -5.17 -10.25
N PHE A 92 -18.69 -4.37 -10.52
CA PHE A 92 -17.77 -3.89 -9.47
C PHE A 92 -18.43 -2.87 -8.56
N VAL A 93 -19.19 -1.92 -9.12
CA VAL A 93 -19.96 -0.94 -8.36
C VAL A 93 -21.05 -1.62 -7.52
N GLU A 94 -21.75 -2.62 -8.06
CA GLU A 94 -22.70 -3.45 -7.31
C GLU A 94 -22.04 -4.14 -6.11
N TYR A 95 -20.84 -4.70 -6.31
CA TYR A 95 -20.04 -5.26 -5.21
C TYR A 95 -19.73 -4.22 -4.13
N LEU A 96 -19.31 -3.01 -4.53
CA LEU A 96 -19.07 -1.91 -3.59
C LEU A 96 -20.35 -1.52 -2.84
N ASP A 97 -21.51 -1.55 -3.51
CA ASP A 97 -22.81 -1.25 -2.92
C ASP A 97 -23.21 -2.29 -1.89
N SER A 98 -23.02 -3.58 -2.18
CA SER A 98 -23.23 -4.65 -1.20
C SER A 98 -22.34 -4.49 0.03
N CYS A 99 -21.06 -4.13 -0.15
CA CYS A 99 -20.16 -3.84 0.96
C CYS A 99 -20.60 -2.61 1.76
N TYR A 100 -20.95 -1.51 1.08
CA TYR A 100 -21.44 -0.29 1.72
C TYR A 100 -22.68 -0.58 2.56
N ASN A 101 -23.70 -1.20 1.98
CA ASN A 101 -24.95 -1.53 2.66
C ASN A 101 -24.72 -2.44 3.88
N SER A 102 -23.85 -3.44 3.76
CA SER A 102 -23.46 -4.32 4.87
C SER A 102 -22.83 -3.54 6.04
N ILE A 103 -21.96 -2.56 5.74
CA ILE A 103 -21.31 -1.71 6.76
C ILE A 103 -22.31 -0.72 7.36
N GLU A 104 -23.15 -0.10 6.53
CA GLU A 104 -24.06 0.98 6.89
C GLU A 104 -25.08 0.55 7.97
N ILE A 105 -25.52 -0.72 7.95
CA ILE A 105 -26.45 -1.30 8.94
C ILE A 105 -26.00 -1.09 10.39
N ARG A 106 -24.68 -1.05 10.64
CA ARG A 106 -24.09 -0.96 11.99
C ARG A 106 -23.41 0.39 12.25
N ASN A 107 -23.58 1.37 11.35
CA ASN A 107 -22.60 2.44 11.19
C ASN A 107 -22.44 3.36 12.40
N LYS A 108 -21.31 3.18 13.10
CA LYS A 108 -20.75 4.13 14.07
C LYS A 108 -19.31 4.54 13.70
N LYS A 109 -18.83 4.17 12.51
CA LYS A 109 -17.44 4.34 12.08
C LYS A 109 -17.39 4.77 10.62
N CYS A 110 -16.54 5.75 10.30
CA CYS A 110 -16.30 6.13 8.91
C CYS A 110 -15.97 4.91 8.03
N ILE A 111 -16.37 4.94 6.78
CA ILE A 111 -16.07 3.91 5.78
C ILE A 111 -14.86 4.36 4.96
N MET A 112 -13.96 3.43 4.66
CA MET A 112 -12.82 3.67 3.77
C MET A 112 -13.05 2.94 2.44
N GLY A 113 -13.16 3.70 1.35
CA GLY A 113 -13.35 3.19 0.00
C GLY A 113 -12.14 2.42 -0.51
N TYR A 114 -12.39 1.40 -1.34
CA TYR A 114 -11.36 0.61 -2.00
C TYR A 114 -11.15 1.10 -3.44
N ILE A 115 -9.95 1.59 -3.74
CA ILE A 115 -9.61 2.02 -5.10
C ILE A 115 -8.54 1.10 -5.69
N PRO A 116 -8.88 0.20 -6.62
CA PRO A 116 -7.89 -0.60 -7.32
C PRO A 116 -7.09 0.22 -8.34
N ALA A 117 -5.93 -0.29 -8.75
CA ALA A 117 -5.13 0.24 -9.85
C ALA A 117 -5.81 0.03 -11.23
N VAL A 118 -6.80 0.86 -11.54
CA VAL A 118 -7.64 0.80 -12.75
C VAL A 118 -7.27 1.86 -13.80
N ALA A 119 -7.97 1.82 -14.93
CA ALA A 119 -7.92 2.89 -15.92
C ALA A 119 -8.48 4.20 -15.37
N THR A 120 -7.98 5.33 -15.88
CA THR A 120 -8.35 6.68 -15.43
C THR A 120 -9.86 6.96 -15.48
N LEU A 121 -10.56 6.42 -16.50
CA LEU A 121 -12.01 6.57 -16.64
C LEU A 121 -12.74 6.07 -15.38
N PHE A 122 -12.50 4.82 -15.00
CA PHE A 122 -13.12 4.18 -13.84
C PHE A 122 -12.74 4.88 -12.53
N SER A 123 -11.53 5.42 -12.41
CA SER A 123 -11.14 6.12 -11.17
C SER A 123 -11.97 7.38 -10.88
N ARG A 124 -12.46 8.07 -11.92
CA ARG A 124 -13.37 9.23 -11.73
C ARG A 124 -14.73 8.78 -11.24
N GLU A 125 -15.27 7.75 -11.87
CA GLU A 125 -16.57 7.17 -11.52
C GLU A 125 -16.57 6.63 -10.09
N LEU A 126 -15.47 5.96 -9.68
CA LEU A 126 -15.31 5.48 -8.31
C LEU A 126 -15.28 6.60 -7.27
N ILE A 127 -14.57 7.71 -7.53
CA ILE A 127 -14.57 8.85 -6.60
C ILE A 127 -15.96 9.45 -6.48
N ASN A 128 -16.64 9.69 -7.61
CA ASN A 128 -18.01 10.23 -7.58
C ASN A 128 -18.96 9.31 -6.83
N TYR A 129 -18.91 8.00 -7.12
CA TYR A 129 -19.67 6.97 -6.40
C TYR A 129 -19.47 7.06 -4.87
N TYR A 130 -18.22 7.15 -4.41
CA TYR A 130 -17.93 7.23 -2.98
C TYR A 130 -18.40 8.55 -2.36
N LEU A 131 -18.16 9.68 -3.04
CA LEU A 131 -18.58 10.99 -2.56
C LEU A 131 -20.10 11.14 -2.48
N ASP A 132 -20.85 10.51 -3.39
CA ASP A 132 -22.32 10.46 -3.34
C ASP A 132 -22.85 9.69 -2.11
N LYS A 133 -22.01 8.84 -1.51
CA LYS A 133 -22.28 8.13 -0.25
C LYS A 133 -21.60 8.77 0.97
N GLY A 134 -21.02 9.96 0.84
CA GLY A 134 -20.32 10.64 1.93
C GLY A 134 -18.99 10.00 2.32
N ILE A 135 -18.38 9.20 1.45
CA ILE A 135 -17.08 8.56 1.68
C ILE A 135 -15.98 9.40 1.05
N ASN A 136 -15.10 9.97 1.88
CA ASN A 136 -13.94 10.77 1.50
C ASN A 136 -12.58 10.18 1.96
N ALA A 137 -12.59 8.98 2.55
CA ALA A 137 -11.38 8.24 2.90
C ALA A 137 -11.22 7.04 1.97
N TYR A 138 -10.02 6.83 1.42
CA TYR A 138 -9.76 5.82 0.41
C TYR A 138 -8.44 5.12 0.69
N TYR A 139 -8.39 3.81 0.47
CA TYR A 139 -7.13 3.13 0.29
C TYR A 139 -6.95 2.73 -1.18
N VAL A 140 -5.82 3.14 -1.75
CA VAL A 140 -5.49 2.93 -3.16
C VAL A 140 -4.52 1.75 -3.28
N ASP A 141 -4.98 0.65 -3.87
CA ASP A 141 -4.15 -0.52 -4.11
C ASP A 141 -3.42 -0.40 -5.44
N PHE A 142 -2.12 -0.09 -5.37
CA PHE A 142 -1.26 0.01 -6.56
C PHE A 142 -0.94 -1.35 -7.18
N ASP A 143 -1.30 -2.46 -6.54
CA ASP A 143 -1.12 -3.80 -7.06
C ASP A 143 0.33 -4.05 -7.53
N SER A 144 1.29 -3.66 -6.69
CA SER A 144 2.73 -3.72 -6.95
C SER A 144 3.21 -2.89 -8.15
N SER A 145 2.44 -1.89 -8.57
CA SER A 145 2.85 -0.92 -9.60
C SER A 145 3.54 0.31 -8.97
N MET A 146 4.29 1.04 -9.80
CA MET A 146 4.92 2.29 -9.39
C MET A 146 3.88 3.41 -9.42
N ILE A 147 3.99 4.38 -8.50
CA ILE A 147 3.13 5.58 -8.51
C ILE A 147 3.17 6.28 -9.86
N THR A 148 4.35 6.39 -10.47
CA THR A 148 4.53 7.04 -11.77
C THR A 148 3.78 6.38 -12.92
N SER A 149 3.41 5.10 -12.78
CA SER A 149 2.59 4.40 -13.79
C SER A 149 1.09 4.69 -13.67
N ARG A 150 0.66 5.41 -12.63
CA ARG A 150 -0.75 5.69 -12.29
C ARG A 150 -1.03 7.18 -12.05
N ILE A 151 -0.15 8.07 -12.51
CA ILE A 151 -0.30 9.53 -12.28
C ILE A 151 -1.62 10.06 -12.88
N ASP A 152 -1.99 9.61 -14.08
CA ASP A 152 -3.23 10.08 -14.71
C ASP A 152 -4.47 9.69 -13.91
N MET A 153 -4.46 8.51 -13.30
CA MET A 153 -5.49 8.03 -12.38
C MET A 153 -5.54 8.91 -11.12
N LEU A 154 -4.39 9.14 -10.46
CA LEU A 154 -4.31 10.01 -9.27
C LEU A 154 -4.81 11.43 -9.56
N ASN A 155 -4.34 12.04 -10.66
CA ASN A 155 -4.75 13.38 -11.06
C ASN A 155 -6.25 13.45 -11.38
N ALA A 156 -6.82 12.40 -11.99
CA ALA A 156 -8.25 12.34 -12.24
C ALA A 156 -9.05 12.29 -10.93
N MET A 157 -8.63 11.47 -9.97
CA MET A 157 -9.28 11.40 -8.67
C MET A 157 -9.24 12.73 -7.92
N LYS A 158 -8.06 13.36 -7.85
CA LYS A 158 -7.88 14.69 -7.22
C LYS A 158 -8.76 15.76 -7.85
N ARG A 159 -8.87 15.78 -9.19
CA ARG A 159 -9.76 16.71 -9.89
C ARG A 159 -11.22 16.52 -9.51
N GLU A 160 -11.70 15.28 -9.37
CA GLU A 160 -13.07 15.04 -8.93
C GLU A 160 -13.28 15.44 -7.46
N LEU A 161 -12.31 15.19 -6.58
CA LEU A 161 -12.33 15.67 -5.20
C LEU A 161 -12.42 17.21 -5.14
N ALA A 162 -11.56 17.91 -5.87
CA ALA A 162 -11.55 19.38 -5.91
C ALA A 162 -12.87 19.96 -6.45
N LYS A 163 -13.40 19.41 -7.54
CA LYS A 163 -14.71 19.82 -8.09
C LYS A 163 -15.84 19.71 -7.07
N ARG A 164 -15.77 18.73 -6.16
CA ARG A 164 -16.78 18.45 -5.15
C ARG A 164 -16.48 19.12 -3.79
N GLY A 165 -15.38 19.88 -3.68
CA GLY A 165 -14.98 20.58 -2.46
C GLY A 165 -14.27 19.72 -1.41
N TYR A 166 -13.69 18.58 -1.80
CA TYR A 166 -12.99 17.62 -0.93
C TYR A 166 -11.46 17.65 -1.09
N GLU A 167 -10.90 18.64 -1.79
CA GLU A 167 -9.44 18.75 -2.04
C GLU A 167 -8.62 18.70 -0.76
N GLU A 168 -9.06 19.37 0.31
CA GLU A 168 -8.34 19.39 1.61
C GLU A 168 -9.04 18.52 2.68
N ASN A 169 -10.12 17.82 2.31
CA ASN A 169 -10.94 17.02 3.23
C ASN A 169 -11.11 15.60 2.70
N HIS A 170 -9.99 14.95 2.41
CA HIS A 170 -9.95 13.54 2.01
C HIS A 170 -8.75 12.83 2.64
N LEU A 171 -8.76 11.50 2.57
CA LEU A 171 -7.63 10.67 2.98
C LEU A 171 -7.29 9.69 1.87
N PHE A 172 -6.04 9.69 1.42
CA PHE A 172 -5.45 8.69 0.56
C PHE A 172 -4.41 7.85 1.32
N HIS A 173 -4.74 6.58 1.54
CA HIS A 173 -3.80 5.57 2.03
C HIS A 173 -3.32 4.68 0.88
N PHE A 174 -2.05 4.78 0.46
CA PHE A 174 -1.56 3.94 -0.63
C PHE A 174 -1.02 2.62 -0.09
N VAL A 175 -1.36 1.53 -0.76
CA VAL A 175 -0.83 0.20 -0.45
C VAL A 175 -0.27 -0.47 -1.68
N ASN A 176 0.63 -1.44 -1.47
CA ASN A 176 1.29 -2.18 -2.54
C ASN A 176 2.01 -1.29 -3.57
N VAL A 177 2.49 -0.12 -3.14
CA VAL A 177 3.32 0.74 -3.99
C VAL A 177 4.68 0.06 -4.21
N SER A 178 5.10 -0.06 -5.46
CA SER A 178 6.43 -0.54 -5.80
C SER A 178 7.38 0.64 -6.02
N TYR A 179 8.58 0.58 -5.44
CA TYR A 179 9.69 1.47 -5.79
C TYR A 179 10.36 1.09 -7.14
N GLY A 180 9.83 0.09 -7.86
CA GLY A 180 10.29 -0.35 -9.18
C GLY A 180 10.70 -1.82 -9.24
N LYS A 181 10.97 -2.32 -10.47
CA LYS A 181 11.53 -3.66 -10.65
C LYS A 181 12.97 -3.64 -10.15
N SER A 182 13.25 -4.31 -9.03
CA SER A 182 14.62 -4.65 -8.66
C SER A 182 15.18 -5.57 -9.75
N ILE A 183 15.93 -5.00 -10.70
CA ILE A 183 16.89 -5.79 -11.46
C ILE A 183 17.95 -6.14 -10.43
N ASN A 184 18.21 -7.45 -10.23
CA ASN A 184 19.03 -7.97 -9.12
C ASN A 184 20.45 -7.36 -9.06
N ASP A 185 20.86 -6.69 -10.13
CA ASP A 185 22.21 -6.19 -10.36
C ASP A 185 22.35 -4.71 -9.97
N GLN A 186 21.25 -3.98 -9.79
CA GLN A 186 21.30 -2.56 -9.45
C GLN A 186 21.67 -2.36 -7.98
N LYS A 187 22.85 -1.76 -7.75
CA LYS A 187 23.36 -1.37 -6.43
C LYS A 187 22.44 -0.40 -5.71
N VAL A 188 21.80 0.51 -6.44
CA VAL A 188 20.91 1.54 -5.89
C VAL A 188 19.62 1.59 -6.70
N LEU A 189 18.49 1.71 -6.02
CA LEU A 189 17.18 2.02 -6.62
C LEU A 189 16.68 3.35 -6.09
N SER A 190 15.96 4.10 -6.91
CA SER A 190 15.30 5.34 -6.47
C SER A 190 14.14 5.02 -5.52
N ALA A 191 14.01 5.77 -4.43
CA ALA A 191 12.93 5.66 -3.45
C ALA A 191 11.62 6.31 -3.95
N ARG A 192 11.08 5.74 -5.03
CA ARG A 192 9.87 6.26 -5.72
C ARG A 192 8.58 6.10 -4.94
N ASP A 193 8.56 5.23 -3.94
CA ASP A 193 7.49 5.11 -2.96
C ASP A 193 7.36 6.38 -2.10
N ILE A 194 8.48 6.96 -1.67
CA ILE A 194 8.50 8.23 -0.91
C ILE A 194 8.04 9.40 -1.78
N LEU A 195 8.28 9.36 -3.09
CA LEU A 195 7.75 10.37 -4.01
C LEU A 195 6.21 10.43 -4.01
N GLY A 196 5.52 9.42 -3.47
CA GLY A 196 4.07 9.39 -3.30
C GLY A 196 3.51 10.62 -2.58
N PHE A 197 4.22 11.16 -1.58
CA PHE A 197 3.80 12.37 -0.87
C PHE A 197 3.65 13.57 -1.81
N GLY A 198 4.55 13.72 -2.78
CA GLY A 198 4.43 14.73 -3.84
C GLY A 198 3.25 14.52 -4.80
N TYR A 199 2.60 13.36 -4.75
CA TYR A 199 1.39 13.03 -5.50
C TYR A 199 0.13 13.02 -4.63
N GLY A 200 0.14 13.66 -3.44
CA GLY A 200 -1.00 13.75 -2.51
C GLY A 200 -1.30 12.44 -1.79
N LEU A 201 -0.24 11.75 -1.38
CA LEU A 201 -0.34 10.62 -0.45
C LEU A 201 -0.37 11.15 0.98
N ASP A 202 -1.35 10.73 1.77
CA ASP A 202 -1.41 11.06 3.20
C ASP A 202 -0.78 9.97 4.06
N SER A 203 -0.88 8.71 3.63
CA SER A 203 -0.42 7.57 4.41
C SER A 203 0.06 6.41 3.53
N LEU A 204 1.25 5.89 3.80
CA LEU A 204 1.82 4.73 3.08
C LEU A 204 1.67 3.43 3.87
N GLY A 205 1.04 2.44 3.28
CA GLY A 205 0.95 1.07 3.80
C GLY A 205 1.96 0.11 3.18
N GLY A 206 2.16 -1.02 3.83
CA GLY A 206 3.13 -2.04 3.40
C GLY A 206 2.75 -2.76 2.09
N ILE A 207 3.76 -3.37 1.47
CA ILE A 207 3.58 -4.24 0.30
C ILE A 207 3.17 -5.64 0.77
N HIS A 208 1.92 -6.02 0.49
CA HIS A 208 1.33 -7.31 0.81
C HIS A 208 0.93 -8.12 -0.44
N SER A 209 1.12 -7.55 -1.62
CA SER A 209 1.03 -8.22 -2.92
C SER A 209 2.39 -8.78 -3.34
N GLY A 210 2.42 -10.08 -3.67
CA GLY A 210 3.63 -10.75 -4.14
C GLY A 210 3.99 -10.34 -5.58
N PRO A 211 5.26 -10.53 -6.00
CA PRO A 211 5.70 -10.15 -7.34
C PRO A 211 4.88 -10.89 -8.40
N LYS A 212 4.32 -10.15 -9.37
CA LYS A 212 3.53 -10.75 -10.46
C LYS A 212 4.45 -11.47 -11.44
N ARG A 213 4.44 -12.80 -11.41
CA ARG A 213 5.26 -13.64 -12.27
C ARG A 213 4.45 -14.83 -12.75
N SER A 214 4.75 -15.31 -13.95
CA SER A 214 4.09 -16.50 -14.48
C SER A 214 4.47 -17.73 -13.66
N PRO A 215 3.63 -18.78 -13.61
CA PRO A 215 3.98 -20.04 -12.96
C PRO A 215 5.33 -20.59 -13.43
N GLU A 216 5.63 -20.49 -14.72
CA GLU A 216 6.89 -20.93 -15.32
C GLU A 216 8.09 -20.16 -14.77
N PHE A 217 7.94 -18.85 -14.51
CA PHE A 217 8.98 -18.06 -13.87
C PHE A 217 9.25 -18.50 -12.42
N TYR A 218 8.21 -18.89 -11.68
CA TYR A 218 8.39 -19.41 -10.33
C TYR A 218 9.05 -20.79 -10.32
N GLU A 219 8.70 -21.67 -11.27
CA GLU A 219 9.37 -22.96 -11.43
C GLU A 219 10.84 -22.76 -11.84
N LYS A 220 11.12 -21.82 -12.75
CA LYS A 220 12.49 -21.44 -13.11
C LYS A 220 13.28 -20.89 -11.91
N LEU A 221 12.65 -20.07 -11.07
CA LEU A 221 13.25 -19.58 -9.82
C LEU A 221 13.53 -20.71 -8.82
N LYS A 222 12.61 -21.66 -8.66
CA LYS A 222 12.81 -22.83 -7.77
C LYS A 222 13.95 -23.72 -8.27
N ALA A 223 14.11 -23.84 -9.59
CA ALA A 223 15.22 -24.57 -10.21
C ALA A 223 16.56 -23.83 -10.05
N MET A 224 16.55 -22.50 -10.09
CA MET A 224 17.71 -21.63 -9.87
C MET A 224 17.96 -21.38 -8.38
N LYS A 225 18.25 -22.44 -7.60
CA LYS A 225 18.52 -22.36 -6.15
C LYS A 225 19.70 -21.43 -5.75
N ASN A 226 20.56 -21.06 -6.70
CA ASN A 226 21.77 -20.27 -6.45
C ASN A 226 21.64 -18.76 -6.68
N ILE A 227 20.48 -18.26 -7.11
CA ILE A 227 20.28 -16.81 -7.21
C ILE A 227 19.87 -16.31 -5.83
N SER A 228 20.82 -15.75 -5.07
CA SER A 228 20.46 -15.03 -3.85
C SER A 228 19.44 -13.95 -4.23
N ARG A 229 18.24 -14.02 -3.65
CA ARG A 229 17.23 -12.97 -3.86
C ARG A 229 17.79 -11.71 -3.22
N ASN A 230 18.27 -10.78 -4.03
CA ASN A 230 18.93 -9.58 -3.55
C ASN A 230 17.91 -8.51 -3.16
N THR A 231 17.04 -8.86 -2.20
CA THR A 231 15.91 -8.06 -1.71
C THR A 231 16.28 -7.25 -0.46
N LYS A 232 17.47 -7.46 0.11
CA LYS A 232 17.94 -6.73 1.29
C LYS A 232 18.44 -5.36 0.85
N ARG A 233 17.63 -4.33 1.09
CA ARG A 233 17.98 -2.95 0.76
C ARG A 233 17.85 -2.06 1.98
N LEU A 234 18.77 -1.12 2.12
CA LEU A 234 18.78 -0.06 3.12
C LEU A 234 18.39 1.25 2.44
N LEU A 235 17.43 1.95 3.00
CA LEU A 235 17.04 3.29 2.58
C LEU A 235 18.04 4.32 3.09
N ASN A 236 18.46 5.22 2.21
CA ASN A 236 19.07 6.49 2.56
C ASN A 236 18.11 7.62 2.20
N VAL A 237 17.61 8.34 3.19
CA VAL A 237 16.66 9.47 3.01
C VAL A 237 17.35 10.76 2.54
N ASP A 238 18.65 10.88 2.71
CA ASP A 238 19.38 12.07 2.26
C ASP A 238 19.46 12.14 0.74
N ASP A 239 19.57 10.98 0.10
CA ASP A 239 19.74 10.88 -1.35
C ASP A 239 18.60 10.15 -2.07
N TYR A 240 17.63 9.59 -1.33
CA TYR A 240 16.50 8.78 -1.83
C TYR A 240 16.93 7.50 -2.54
N GLY A 241 17.98 6.85 -2.04
CA GLY A 241 18.50 5.60 -2.55
C GLY A 241 18.16 4.40 -1.68
N TYR A 242 17.59 3.36 -2.27
CA TYR A 242 17.55 2.01 -1.71
C TYR A 242 18.80 1.22 -2.13
N TYR A 243 19.81 1.27 -1.28
CA TYR A 243 21.10 0.61 -1.47
C TYR A 243 21.00 -0.88 -1.17
N ARG A 244 21.55 -1.70 -2.05
CA ARG A 244 21.69 -3.15 -1.85
C ARG A 244 22.65 -3.38 -0.68
N PHE A 245 22.19 -4.08 0.36
CA PHE A 245 22.92 -4.13 1.64
C PHE A 245 24.33 -4.73 1.50
N ASP A 246 24.48 -5.77 0.67
CA ASP A 246 25.77 -6.38 0.33
C ASP A 246 26.76 -5.40 -0.32
N SER A 247 26.26 -4.42 -1.09
CA SER A 247 27.09 -3.44 -1.80
C SER A 247 27.59 -2.29 -0.93
N VAL A 248 27.03 -2.15 0.28
CA VAL A 248 27.34 -1.06 1.22
C VAL A 248 27.81 -1.55 2.58
N LYS A 249 27.84 -2.87 2.80
CA LYS A 249 28.19 -3.48 4.09
C LYS A 249 29.54 -3.00 4.62
N ASP A 250 30.53 -2.85 3.75
CA ASP A 250 31.89 -2.45 4.13
C ASP A 250 32.04 -0.95 4.40
N ASN A 251 31.02 -0.14 4.07
CA ASN A 251 31.00 1.31 4.32
C ASN A 251 29.65 1.74 4.91
N LEU A 252 29.11 0.91 5.80
CA LEU A 252 27.75 1.07 6.32
C LEU A 252 27.60 2.38 7.09
N GLU A 253 28.64 2.80 7.83
CA GLU A 253 28.65 4.04 8.62
C GLU A 253 28.34 5.31 7.81
N SER A 254 28.64 5.32 6.50
CA SER A 254 28.38 6.47 5.62
C SER A 254 26.93 6.59 5.13
N ILE A 255 26.14 5.53 5.27
CA ILE A 255 24.76 5.44 4.75
C ILE A 255 23.77 5.14 5.87
N TYR A 256 24.23 4.53 6.96
CA TYR A 256 23.38 4.12 8.05
C TYR A 256 22.88 5.35 8.82
N PRO A 257 21.57 5.44 9.07
CA PRO A 257 21.03 6.58 9.79
C PRO A 257 21.53 6.59 11.24
N ALA A 258 22.03 7.75 11.67
CA ALA A 258 22.59 7.92 13.01
C ALA A 258 21.54 7.74 14.13
N ASP A 259 20.26 7.97 13.81
CA ASP A 259 19.12 7.87 14.70
C ASP A 259 18.38 6.52 14.60
N ALA A 260 18.96 5.53 13.92
CA ALA A 260 18.35 4.21 13.74
C ALA A 260 18.00 3.52 15.07
N LEU A 261 16.79 2.96 15.16
CA LEU A 261 16.33 2.14 16.31
C LEU A 261 17.12 0.84 16.49
N ILE A 262 17.76 0.37 15.42
CA ILE A 262 18.63 -0.81 15.44
C ILE A 262 20.06 -0.33 15.26
N SER A 263 21.00 -0.83 16.06
CA SER A 263 22.39 -0.44 15.90
C SER A 263 23.06 -1.18 14.72
N ILE A 264 24.14 -0.61 14.17
CA ILE A 264 24.99 -1.29 13.19
C ILE A 264 25.51 -2.64 13.75
N THR A 265 25.88 -2.67 15.04
CA THR A 265 26.36 -3.87 15.71
C THR A 265 25.30 -4.98 15.72
N ASP A 266 24.03 -4.64 15.96
CA ASP A 266 22.92 -5.60 15.93
C ASP A 266 22.67 -6.20 14.54
N LEU A 267 22.91 -5.43 13.48
CA LEU A 267 22.82 -5.92 12.10
C LEU A 267 23.89 -6.97 11.77
N ASN A 268 25.10 -6.82 12.32
CA ASN A 268 26.25 -7.67 12.00
C ASN A 268 26.22 -9.03 12.73
N ILE A 269 25.56 -9.12 13.88
CA ILE A 269 25.51 -10.33 14.74
C ILE A 269 24.30 -11.22 14.41
N GLY A 270 23.33 -10.72 13.64
CA GLY A 270 22.07 -11.40 13.36
C GLY A 270 22.17 -12.53 12.32
N THR A 271 21.24 -13.48 12.40
CA THR A 271 20.97 -14.42 11.30
C THR A 271 20.44 -13.68 10.08
N GLU A 272 20.49 -14.30 8.89
CA GLU A 272 19.96 -13.71 7.65
C GLU A 272 18.49 -13.25 7.78
N SER A 273 17.65 -14.05 8.45
CA SER A 273 16.25 -13.69 8.71
C SER A 273 16.11 -12.48 9.64
N ARG A 274 16.99 -12.38 10.65
CA ARG A 274 17.01 -11.24 11.58
C ARG A 274 17.48 -9.96 10.88
N LEU A 275 18.49 -10.05 10.03
CA LEU A 275 18.97 -8.96 9.19
C LEU A 275 17.85 -8.40 8.31
N GLU A 276 17.08 -9.26 7.62
CA GLU A 276 15.95 -8.80 6.79
C GLU A 276 14.91 -8.04 7.62
N LYS A 277 14.58 -8.54 8.82
CA LYS A 277 13.64 -7.88 9.73
C LYS A 277 14.18 -6.54 10.21
N TYR A 278 15.47 -6.45 10.54
CA TYR A 278 16.11 -5.22 11.01
C TYR A 278 16.18 -4.16 9.93
N LEU A 279 16.56 -4.51 8.70
CA LEU A 279 16.53 -3.58 7.57
C LEU A 279 15.11 -3.04 7.33
N LYS A 280 14.08 -3.88 7.46
CA LYS A 280 12.68 -3.42 7.36
C LYS A 280 12.32 -2.42 8.46
N ILE A 281 12.74 -2.64 9.70
CA ILE A 281 12.48 -1.73 10.83
C ILE A 281 13.18 -0.38 10.58
N VAL A 282 14.45 -0.40 10.21
CA VAL A 282 15.23 0.82 9.93
C VAL A 282 14.62 1.59 8.77
N ASN A 283 14.32 0.93 7.65
CA ASN A 283 13.69 1.61 6.52
C ASN A 283 12.33 2.20 6.87
N LEU A 284 11.50 1.48 7.64
CA LEU A 284 10.19 1.97 8.06
C LEU A 284 10.32 3.20 8.96
N GLN A 285 11.24 3.18 9.92
CA GLN A 285 11.52 4.35 10.77
C GLN A 285 11.91 5.56 9.92
N GLN A 286 12.85 5.39 8.98
CA GLN A 286 13.31 6.47 8.12
C GLN A 286 12.20 6.98 7.18
N GLN A 287 11.33 6.09 6.69
CA GLN A 287 10.13 6.49 5.94
C GLN A 287 9.17 7.32 6.79
N CYS A 288 8.98 6.99 8.08
CA CYS A 288 8.15 7.78 8.98
C CYS A 288 8.73 9.18 9.22
N ILE A 289 10.04 9.26 9.52
CA ILE A 289 10.73 10.55 9.72
C ILE A 289 10.64 11.41 8.46
N GLU A 290 10.86 10.81 7.29
CA GLU A 290 10.78 11.53 6.03
C GLU A 290 9.33 11.93 5.69
N ALA A 291 8.33 11.12 6.06
CA ALA A 291 6.91 11.48 5.90
C ALA A 291 6.55 12.73 6.72
N ASP A 292 6.98 12.80 7.99
CA ASP A 292 6.76 13.97 8.86
C ASP A 292 7.43 15.22 8.28
N LYS A 293 8.65 15.07 7.78
CA LYS A 293 9.38 16.17 7.12
C LYS A 293 8.70 16.60 5.83
N LEU A 294 8.23 15.66 5.01
CA LEU A 294 7.54 15.95 3.76
C LEU A 294 6.22 16.66 4.03
N ALA A 295 5.47 16.29 5.08
CA ALA A 295 4.27 17.00 5.49
C ALA A 295 4.57 18.49 5.78
N GLN A 296 5.63 18.78 6.53
CA GLN A 296 6.06 20.17 6.78
C GLN A 296 6.42 20.89 5.48
N VAL A 297 7.23 20.27 4.62
CA VAL A 297 7.64 20.85 3.33
C VAL A 297 6.45 21.11 2.41
N THR A 298 5.46 20.22 2.37
CA THR A 298 4.29 20.36 1.49
C THR A 298 3.26 21.35 2.01
N THR A 299 3.07 21.46 3.33
CA THR A 299 2.06 22.35 3.93
C THR A 299 2.58 23.77 4.10
N GLU A 300 3.83 23.94 4.53
CA GLU A 300 4.37 25.26 4.88
C GLU A 300 5.05 25.95 3.68
N GLU A 301 5.65 25.17 2.77
CA GLU A 301 6.40 25.70 1.63
C GLU A 301 6.13 24.92 0.32
N PRO A 302 4.88 24.86 -0.19
CA PRO A 302 4.54 24.07 -1.38
C PRO A 302 5.44 24.34 -2.59
N ALA A 303 5.85 25.60 -2.79
CA ALA A 303 6.76 26.02 -3.86
C ALA A 303 8.17 25.41 -3.76
N LYS A 304 8.62 25.08 -2.54
CA LYS A 304 9.94 24.48 -2.28
C LYS A 304 9.92 22.95 -2.29
N SER A 305 8.75 22.31 -2.27
CA SER A 305 8.63 20.85 -2.34
C SER A 305 9.34 20.25 -3.57
N LEU A 306 9.22 20.88 -4.75
CA LEU A 306 9.90 20.45 -5.96
C LEU A 306 11.43 20.62 -5.86
N GLU A 307 11.90 21.69 -5.23
CA GLU A 307 13.33 21.93 -4.98
C GLU A 307 13.90 20.91 -4.01
N TYR A 308 13.14 20.56 -2.98
CA TYR A 308 13.48 19.51 -2.04
C TYR A 308 13.71 18.17 -2.76
N PHE A 309 12.77 17.73 -3.60
CA PHE A 309 12.96 16.50 -4.40
C PHE A 309 14.12 16.61 -5.40
N LYS A 310 14.36 17.78 -6.00
CA LYS A 310 15.51 18.03 -6.91
C LYS A 310 16.86 17.89 -6.21
N SER A 311 16.94 18.18 -4.91
CA SER A 311 18.19 18.09 -4.14
C SER A 311 18.66 16.64 -3.93
N LYS A 312 17.76 15.66 -4.09
CA LYS A 312 18.02 14.24 -3.81
C LYS A 312 18.70 13.57 -5.00
N LYS A 313 19.93 13.11 -4.80
CA LYS A 313 20.79 12.53 -5.86
C LYS A 313 20.15 11.37 -6.63
N ASN A 314 19.35 10.51 -6.00
CA ASN A 314 18.73 9.35 -6.64
C ASN A 314 17.29 9.62 -7.14
N VAL A 315 16.82 10.88 -7.13
CA VAL A 315 15.56 11.26 -7.79
C VAL A 315 15.84 11.55 -9.26
N LEU A 316 15.25 10.78 -10.16
CA LEU A 316 15.55 10.89 -11.58
C LEU A 316 14.82 12.08 -12.21
N LYS A 317 15.41 12.67 -13.26
CA LYS A 317 14.79 13.77 -14.03
C LYS A 317 13.37 13.45 -14.52
N ASN A 318 13.13 12.21 -14.93
CA ASN A 318 11.79 11.77 -15.36
C ASN A 318 10.80 11.76 -14.21
N ASP A 319 11.22 11.43 -12.98
CA ASP A 319 10.36 11.42 -11.81
C ASP A 319 9.98 12.87 -11.41
N LEU A 320 10.92 13.82 -11.55
CA LEU A 320 10.68 15.25 -11.30
C LEU A 320 9.70 15.90 -12.29
N LYS A 321 9.70 15.47 -13.56
CA LYS A 321 8.81 16.01 -14.60
C LYS A 321 7.33 15.87 -14.24
N TYR A 322 7.00 14.82 -13.49
CA TYR A 322 5.64 14.54 -13.08
C TYR A 322 5.25 15.32 -11.82
N LEU A 323 6.18 15.46 -10.86
CA LEU A 323 5.98 16.29 -9.66
C LEU A 323 5.74 17.76 -10.03
N SER A 324 6.47 18.30 -11.01
CA SER A 324 6.30 19.69 -11.46
C SER A 324 4.96 19.97 -12.16
N LYS A 325 4.23 18.93 -12.59
CA LYS A 325 2.92 19.08 -13.25
C LYS A 325 1.75 18.98 -12.27
N SER A 326 1.99 18.52 -11.05
CA SER A 326 0.98 18.33 -10.01
C SER A 326 0.82 19.55 -9.10
N GLY A 327 1.65 20.58 -9.25
CA GLY A 327 1.64 21.80 -8.44
C GLY A 327 0.95 23.02 -9.09
N ASN A 328 0.12 22.83 -10.12
CA ASN A 328 -0.65 23.89 -10.78
C ASN A 328 -2.14 23.55 -10.83
#